data_AF-K1S2B7-F1
#
_entry.id   AF-K1S2B7-F1
#
_cell.length_a   1.000
_cell.length_b   1.000
_cell.length_c   1.000
_cell.angle_alpha   90.00
_cell.angle_beta   90.00
_cell.angle_gamma   90.00
#
_symmetry.space_group_name_H-M   'P 1'
#
loop_
_entity.id
_entity.type
_entity.pdbx_description
1 polymer ?
#
loop_
_entity_poly.entity_id
_entity_poly.type
_entity_poly.pdbx_seq_one_letter_code
_entity_poly.pdbx_strand_id
1 'polypeptide(L)' 'LHGGRLPVDDSDAFCTWCLSDFEYEGETVMMAPASGFYSDPTRGRNEVRIAYVLRKEELERALVVLAKALEAYNNRPKR' A
#
# COMPACT_ATOMS: atom_id res chain seq x y z
N LEU A 1 -18.08 7.50 -4.77
CA LEU A 1 -16.65 7.15 -4.78
C LEU A 1 -16.14 7.20 -3.34
N HIS A 2 -16.22 6.08 -2.62
CA HIS A 2 -15.72 5.99 -1.25
C HIS A 2 -14.20 5.81 -1.32
N GLY A 3 -13.45 6.77 -0.76
CA GLY A 3 -11.99 6.82 -0.84
C GLY A 3 -11.32 5.54 -0.34
N GLY A 4 -10.32 5.08 -1.10
CA GLY A 4 -9.58 3.84 -0.87
C GLY A 4 -8.73 3.91 0.39
N ARG A 5 -9.35 3.60 1.54
CA ARG A 5 -8.63 3.40 2.80
C ARG A 5 -8.09 1.99 2.88
N LEU A 6 -6.78 1.85 3.06
CA LEU A 6 -6.17 0.57 3.41
C LEU A 6 -6.30 0.30 4.92
N PRO A 7 -6.44 -0.96 5.35
CA PRO A 7 -6.49 -1.33 6.76
C PRO A 7 -5.07 -1.33 7.37
N VAL A 8 -4.42 -0.16 7.35
CA VAL A 8 -3.10 0.12 7.92
C VAL A 8 -3.17 1.36 8.79
N ASP A 9 -2.26 1.47 9.75
CA ASP A 9 -2.20 2.61 10.67
C ASP A 9 -1.61 3.88 10.02
N ASP A 10 -0.66 3.71 9.09
CA ASP A 10 -0.05 4.79 8.34
C ASP A 10 0.27 4.32 6.91
N SER A 11 -0.33 4.96 5.90
CA SER A 11 -0.11 4.58 4.50
C SER A 11 1.30 4.90 4.00
N ASP A 12 1.96 5.93 4.54
CA ASP A 12 3.33 6.30 4.15
C ASP A 12 4.30 5.23 4.65
N ALA A 13 4.17 4.85 5.93
CA ALA A 13 4.97 3.79 6.52
C ALA A 13 4.75 2.44 5.81
N PHE A 14 3.49 2.13 5.46
CA PHE A 14 3.16 0.94 4.67
C PHE A 14 3.84 0.97 3.29
N CYS A 15 3.72 2.07 2.55
CA CYS A 15 4.31 2.17 1.21
C CYS A 15 5.84 2.08 1.24
N THR A 16 6.50 2.75 2.19
CA THR A 16 7.95 2.64 2.36
C THR A 16 8.35 1.21 2.70
N TRP A 17 7.69 0.58 3.68
CA TRP A 17 7.99 -0.79 4.08
C TRP A 17 7.81 -1.80 2.95
N CYS A 18 6.77 -1.66 2.14
CA CYS A 18 6.56 -2.51 0.97
C CYS A 18 7.79 -2.51 0.05
N LEU A 19 8.43 -1.36 -0.14
CA LEU A 19 9.59 -1.23 -1.02
C LEU A 19 10.93 -1.60 -0.36
N SER A 20 11.06 -1.43 0.95
CA SER A 20 12.34 -1.65 1.65
C SER A 20 12.50 -3.04 2.23
N ASP A 21 11.41 -3.65 2.73
CA ASP A 21 11.49 -4.79 3.64
C ASP A 21 10.51 -5.93 3.31
N PHE A 22 9.59 -5.71 2.35
CA PHE A 22 8.62 -6.72 1.95
C PHE A 22 8.92 -7.27 0.57
N GLU A 23 8.91 -8.60 0.49
CA GLU A 23 8.97 -9.34 -0.76
C GLU A 23 8.11 -10.59 -0.61
N TYR A 24 7.34 -10.90 -1.65
CA TYR A 24 6.58 -12.14 -1.77
C TYR A 24 6.90 -12.78 -3.12
N GLU A 25 7.52 -13.96 -3.09
CA GLU A 25 7.91 -14.71 -4.31
C GLU A 25 8.76 -13.88 -5.30
N GLY A 26 9.66 -13.03 -4.82
CA GLY A 26 10.49 -12.16 -5.67
C GLY A 26 9.82 -10.87 -6.13
N GLU A 27 8.60 -10.60 -5.68
CA GLU A 27 7.81 -9.44 -6.11
C GLU A 27 7.39 -8.55 -4.93
N THR A 28 7.16 -7.27 -5.21
CA THR A 28 6.58 -6.31 -4.27
C THR A 28 5.59 -5.37 -4.96
N VAL A 29 4.86 -4.57 -4.19
CA VAL A 29 3.87 -3.61 -4.68
C VAL A 29 4.31 -2.18 -4.39
N MET A 30 4.33 -1.34 -5.43
CA MET A 30 4.53 0.10 -5.31
C MET A 30 3.18 0.81 -5.31
N MET A 31 2.95 1.65 -4.31
CA MET A 31 1.78 2.50 -4.21
C MET A 31 2.21 3.94 -3.92
N ALA A 32 1.44 4.90 -4.44
CA ALA A 32 1.62 6.31 -4.11
C ALA A 32 0.68 6.67 -2.95
N PRO A 33 1.21 6.99 -1.76
CA PRO A 33 0.36 7.46 -0.67
C PRO A 33 -0.27 8.81 -1.02
N ALA A 34 -1.50 9.03 -0.54
CA ALA A 34 -2.25 10.25 -0.84
C ALA A 34 -1.80 11.46 -0.02
N SER A 35 -0.97 11.28 1.01
CA SER A 35 -0.43 12.34 1.88
C SER A 35 0.26 13.45 1.07
N GLY A 36 1.00 13.10 0.01
CA GLY A 36 1.65 14.05 -0.89
C GLY A 36 0.71 14.90 -1.76
N PHE A 37 -0.59 14.59 -1.79
CA PHE A 37 -1.59 15.34 -2.59
C PHE A 37 -2.39 16.36 -1.76
N TYR A 38 -2.18 16.45 -0.45
CA TYR A 38 -2.86 17.39 0.43
C TYR A 38 -1.88 18.34 1.12
N SER A 39 -2.20 19.64 1.16
CA SER A 39 -1.39 20.66 1.84
C SER A 39 -1.54 20.64 3.38
N ASP A 40 -2.52 19.87 3.88
CA ASP A 40 -2.82 19.69 5.30
C ASP A 40 -2.26 18.34 5.80
N PRO A 41 -1.28 18.33 6.72
CA PRO A 41 -0.61 17.12 7.18
C PRO A 41 -1.50 16.14 7.98
N THR A 42 -2.74 16.53 8.28
CA THR A 42 -3.71 15.67 8.97
C THR A 42 -4.68 14.94 8.04
N ARG A 43 -4.70 15.30 6.75
CA ARG A 43 -5.62 14.71 5.76
C ARG A 43 -4.90 13.70 4.86
N GLY A 44 -5.54 12.55 4.60
CA GLY A 44 -5.04 11.55 3.64
C GLY A 44 -4.15 10.44 4.20
N ARG A 45 -3.90 10.37 5.52
CA ARG A 45 -3.01 9.39 6.19
C ARG A 45 -3.29 7.91 5.91
N ASN A 46 -4.49 7.57 5.44
CA ASN A 46 -4.88 6.18 5.21
C ASN A 46 -5.32 5.95 3.76
N GLU A 47 -5.17 6.94 2.88
CA GLU A 47 -5.61 6.86 1.49
C GLU A 47 -4.45 6.55 0.56
N VAL A 48 -4.65 5.62 -0.37
CA VAL A 48 -3.69 5.34 -1.45
C VAL A 48 -4.35 5.49 -2.81
N ARG A 49 -3.58 5.90 -3.81
CA ARG A 49 -4.00 5.87 -5.21
C ARG A 49 -3.37 4.66 -5.88
N ILE A 50 -4.20 3.76 -6.37
CA ILE A 50 -3.77 2.64 -7.21
C ILE A 50 -3.94 3.07 -8.66
N ALA A 51 -2.84 3.19 -9.39
CA ALA A 51 -2.88 3.46 -10.82
C ALA A 51 -3.06 2.14 -11.56
N TYR A 52 -4.14 2.01 -12.33
CA TYR A 52 -4.41 0.82 -13.13
C TYR A 52 -3.64 0.90 -14.45
N VAL A 53 -2.37 0.53 -14.43
CA VAL A 53 -1.44 0.62 -15.59
C VAL A 53 -0.91 -0.74 -16.03
N LEU A 54 -1.31 -1.81 -15.33
CA LEU A 54 -0.83 -3.17 -15.54
C LEU A 54 -1.79 -3.98 -16.42
N ARG A 55 -1.27 -5.02 -17.09
CA ARG A 55 -2.13 -6.01 -17.77
C ARG A 55 -2.99 -6.74 -16.74
N LYS A 56 -4.09 -7.35 -17.17
CA LYS A 56 -5.07 -7.96 -16.26
C LYS A 56 -4.42 -8.99 -15.32
N GLU A 57 -3.53 -9.81 -15.86
CA GLU A 57 -2.82 -10.87 -15.15
C GLU A 57 -1.84 -10.29 -14.11
N GLU A 58 -1.14 -9.22 -14.48
CA GLU A 58 -0.23 -8.49 -13.59
C GLU A 58 -0.99 -7.79 -12.46
N LEU A 59 -2.20 -7.29 -12.72
CA LEU A 59 -3.05 -6.74 -11.67
C LEU A 59 -3.52 -7.81 -10.69
N GLU A 60 -4.02 -8.95 -11.19
CA GLU A 60 -4.44 -10.05 -10.32
C GLU A 60 -3.29 -10.48 -9.41
N ARG A 61 -2.07 -10.54 -9.95
CA ARG A 61 -0.86 -10.82 -9.17
C ARG A 61 -0.54 -9.72 -8.17
N ALA A 62 -0.58 -8.44 -8.58
CA ALA A 62 -0.35 -7.31 -7.69
C ALA A 62 -1.35 -7.27 -6.51
N LEU A 63 -2.61 -7.67 -6.73
CA LEU A 63 -3.61 -7.79 -5.66
C LEU A 63 -3.28 -8.91 -4.67
N VAL A 64 -2.74 -10.05 -5.14
CA VAL A 64 -2.27 -11.14 -4.27
C VAL A 64 -1.08 -10.67 -3.41
N VAL A 65 -0.08 -10.04 -4.04
CA VAL A 65 1.10 -9.50 -3.33
C VAL A 65 0.66 -8.43 -2.32
N LEU A 66 -0.27 -7.54 -2.68
CA LEU A 66 -0.83 -6.53 -1.77
C LEU A 66 -1.56 -7.16 -0.58
N ALA A 67 -2.36 -8.21 -0.78
CA ALA A 67 -3.04 -8.90 0.31
C ALA A 67 -2.03 -9.51 1.29
N LYS A 68 -0.94 -10.08 0.78
CA LYS A 68 0.16 -10.62 1.60
C LYS A 68 0.93 -9.52 2.33
N ALA A 69 1.15 -8.38 1.68
CA ALA A 69 1.78 -7.22 2.31
C ALA A 69 0.95 -6.71 3.50
N LEU A 70 -0.38 -6.60 3.34
CA LEU A 70 -1.29 -6.15 4.40
C LEU A 70 -1.31 -7.13 5.59
N GLU A 71 -1.37 -8.43 5.32
CA GLU A 71 -1.32 -9.48 6.35
C GLU A 71 -0.01 -9.40 7.15
N ALA A 72 1.13 -9.34 6.45
CA ALA A 72 2.45 -9.27 7.07
C ALA A 72 2.69 -7.94 7.80
N TYR A 73 2.24 -6.81 7.23
CA TYR A 73 2.38 -5.49 7.87
C TYR A 73 1.64 -5.46 9.21
N ASN A 74 0.38 -5.92 9.23
CA ASN A 74 -0.45 -5.86 10.42
C ASN A 74 -0.04 -6.85 11.53
N ASN A 75 0.62 -7.95 11.17
CA ASN A 75 1.13 -8.94 12.12
C ASN A 75 2.51 -8.61 12.71
N ARG A 76 3.13 -7.50 12.29
CA ARG A 76 4.43 -7.11 12.86
C ARG A 76 4.28 -6.59 14.30
N PRO A 77 5.26 -6.88 15.17
CA PRO A 77 5.30 -6.27 16.49
C PRO A 77 5.45 -4.75 16.33
N LYS A 78 4.42 -4.02 16.77
CA LYS A 78 4.46 -2.55 16.83
C LYS A 78 5.46 -2.18 17.93
N ARG A 79 6.57 -1.59 17.51
CA ARG A 79 7.61 -1.07 18.42
C ARG A 79 7.21 0.27 19.00
#